data_AF-K1UK75-F1
#
_entry.id   AF-K1UK75-F1
#
_cell.length_a   1.000
_cell.length_b   1.000
_cell.length_c   1.000
_cell.angle_alpha   90.00
_cell.angle_beta   90.00
_cell.angle_gamma   90.00
#
_symmetry.space_group_name_H-M   'P 1'
#
loop_
_entity.id
_entity.type
_entity.pdbx_description
1 polymer ?
#
loop_
_entity_poly.entity_id
_entity_poly.type
_entity_poly.pdbx_seq_one_letter_code
_entity_poly.pdbx_strand_id
1 'polypeptide(L)'
;IIGLVAASNLQKYNFSKAFIGTNGVSEKQGFTTPDTEEAMLKAVAIERSFVTYVLCDHTKFGKVSAVSFSPVAAACIICDKCDDEQLKSKTVVKEVTA
;
A
#
# COMPACT_ATOMS: atom_id res chain seq x y z
N ILE A 1 -3.45 -13.42 -13.84
CA ILE A 1 -4.17 -12.38 -14.63
C ILE A 1 -3.75 -11.05 -14.04
N ILE A 2 -3.14 -10.18 -14.85
CA ILE A 2 -2.66 -8.84 -14.46
C ILE A 2 -3.34 -7.85 -15.44
N GLY A 3 -3.45 -6.57 -15.08
CA GLY A 3 -4.01 -5.53 -15.96
C GLY A 3 -5.52 -5.29 -15.82
N LEU A 4 -6.08 -4.55 -16.80
CA LEU A 4 -7.42 -3.95 -16.74
C LEU A 4 -8.55 -4.94 -16.40
N VAL A 5 -8.51 -6.16 -16.95
CA VAL A 5 -9.54 -7.18 -16.70
C VAL A 5 -9.56 -7.61 -15.24
N ALA A 6 -8.39 -7.75 -14.60
CA ALA A 6 -8.31 -8.07 -13.18
C ALA A 6 -8.84 -6.91 -12.32
N ALA A 7 -8.54 -5.66 -12.70
CA ALA A 7 -9.05 -4.48 -12.00
C ALA A 7 -10.58 -4.38 -12.08
N SER A 8 -11.16 -4.59 -13.27
CA SER A 8 -12.62 -4.60 -13.47
C SER A 8 -13.31 -5.73 -12.69
N ASN A 9 -12.64 -6.86 -12.47
CA ASN A 9 -13.16 -7.93 -11.63
C ASN A 9 -13.09 -7.56 -10.15
N LEU A 10 -11.97 -7.00 -9.68
CA LEU A 10 -11.81 -6.56 -8.28
C LEU A 10 -12.87 -5.53 -7.86
N GLN A 11 -13.25 -4.63 -8.78
CA GLN A 11 -14.32 -3.65 -8.55
C GLN A 11 -15.67 -4.27 -8.14
N LYS A 12 -15.92 -5.54 -8.45
CA LYS A 12 -17.20 -6.23 -8.13
C LYS A 12 -17.23 -6.82 -6.71
N TYR A 13 -16.10 -6.86 -6.02
CA TYR A 13 -16.00 -7.45 -4.68
C TYR A 13 -16.01 -6.37 -3.59
N ASN A 14 -16.44 -6.74 -2.39
CA ASN A 14 -16.32 -5.94 -1.17
C ASN A 14 -15.46 -6.73 -0.18
N PHE A 15 -14.19 -6.38 -0.04
CA PHE A 15 -13.26 -7.09 0.82
C PHE A 15 -13.41 -6.62 2.27
N SER A 16 -13.40 -7.56 3.22
CA SER A 16 -13.31 -7.21 4.64
C SER A 16 -11.92 -6.73 5.02
N LYS A 17 -10.89 -7.31 4.41
CA LYS A 17 -9.47 -6.98 4.62
C LYS A 17 -8.66 -7.17 3.34
N ALA A 18 -7.73 -6.25 3.07
CA ALA A 18 -6.70 -6.42 2.05
C ALA A 18 -5.30 -6.29 2.65
N PHE A 19 -4.38 -7.11 2.14
CA PHE A 19 -2.95 -7.06 2.45
C PHE A 19 -2.19 -6.83 1.15
N ILE A 20 -1.49 -5.70 1.06
CA ILE A 20 -0.94 -5.19 -0.20
C ILE A 20 0.56 -4.92 -0.03
N GLY A 21 1.38 -5.41 -0.96
CA GLY A 21 2.82 -5.09 -0.97
C GLY A 21 3.11 -3.72 -1.59
N THR A 22 4.28 -3.15 -1.31
CA THR A 22 4.75 -1.88 -1.90
C THR A 22 6.25 -1.92 -2.19
N ASN A 23 6.72 -1.05 -3.09
CA ASN A 23 8.14 -0.90 -3.43
C ASN A 23 8.74 0.39 -2.87
N GLY A 24 7.90 1.34 -2.45
CA GLY A 24 8.31 2.55 -1.77
C GLY A 24 7.19 3.14 -0.92
N VAL A 25 7.56 3.75 0.19
CA VAL A 25 6.67 4.49 1.07
C VAL A 25 7.29 5.85 1.32
N SER A 26 6.58 6.92 0.95
CA SER A 26 6.99 8.27 1.31
C SER A 26 5.79 9.09 1.78
N GLU A 27 6.07 10.08 2.62
CA GLU A 27 5.05 10.97 3.15
C GLU A 27 4.29 11.72 2.04
N LYS A 28 5.00 12.12 0.98
CA LYS A 28 4.48 12.97 -0.10
C LYS A 28 3.87 12.19 -1.25
N GLN A 29 4.49 11.10 -1.68
CA GLN A 29 4.03 10.28 -2.82
C GLN A 29 3.17 9.10 -2.38
N GLY A 30 3.09 8.79 -1.08
CA GLY A 30 2.29 7.69 -0.59
C GLY A 30 2.97 6.34 -0.80
N PHE A 31 2.15 5.33 -1.08
CA PHE A 31 2.60 4.00 -1.47
C PHE A 31 2.86 3.95 -2.98
N THR A 32 4.02 3.41 -3.35
CA THR A 32 4.49 3.44 -4.73
C THR A 32 4.98 2.08 -5.21
N THR A 33 4.82 1.84 -6.51
CA THR A 33 5.19 0.59 -7.21
C THR A 33 5.79 0.94 -8.58
N PRO A 34 6.60 0.08 -9.20
CA PRO A 34 7.27 0.41 -10.46
C PRO A 34 6.35 0.35 -11.68
N ASP A 35 5.27 -0.44 -11.61
CA ASP A 35 4.39 -0.74 -12.74
C ASP A 35 2.98 -0.15 -12.59
N THR A 36 2.42 0.38 -13.69
CA THR A 36 1.10 1.03 -13.69
C THR A 36 -0.06 0.05 -13.55
N GLU A 37 0.06 -1.18 -14.09
CA GLU A 37 -0.98 -2.19 -13.94
C GLU A 37 -1.03 -2.69 -12.49
N GLU A 38 0.14 -2.91 -11.88
CA GLU A 38 0.25 -3.22 -10.46
C GLU A 38 -0.36 -2.11 -9.59
N ALA A 39 -0.04 -0.84 -9.89
CA ALA A 39 -0.61 0.30 -9.17
C ALA A 39 -2.15 0.33 -9.27
N MET A 40 -2.71 0.10 -10.46
CA MET A 40 -4.16 0.07 -10.66
C MET A 40 -4.83 -1.02 -9.83
N LEU A 41 -4.30 -2.24 -9.84
CA LEU A 41 -4.87 -3.35 -9.07
C LEU A 41 -4.82 -3.08 -7.56
N LYS A 42 -3.69 -2.54 -7.08
CA LYS A 42 -3.53 -2.16 -5.67
C LYS A 42 -4.51 -1.05 -5.29
N ALA A 43 -4.67 -0.01 -6.10
CA ALA A 43 -5.61 1.08 -5.84
C ALA A 43 -7.05 0.57 -5.71
N VAL A 44 -7.50 -0.29 -6.63
CA VAL A 44 -8.84 -0.90 -6.55
C VAL A 44 -8.98 -1.77 -5.32
N ALA A 45 -7.98 -2.58 -4.99
CA ALA A 45 -8.03 -3.42 -3.80
C ALA A 45 -8.18 -2.58 -2.51
N ILE A 46 -7.49 -1.45 -2.42
CA ILE A 46 -7.59 -0.51 -1.30
C ILE A 46 -8.98 0.12 -1.24
N GLU A 47 -9.48 0.63 -2.36
CA GLU A 47 -10.80 1.26 -2.46
C GLU A 47 -11.94 0.31 -2.09
N ARG A 48 -11.82 -0.97 -2.48
CA ARG A 48 -12.85 -2.00 -2.29
C ARG A 48 -12.71 -2.76 -0.97
N SER A 49 -11.84 -2.32 -0.07
CA SER A 49 -11.61 -2.97 1.22
C SER A 49 -12.10 -2.14 2.40
N PHE A 50 -12.73 -2.81 3.37
CA PHE A 50 -13.12 -2.17 4.63
C PHE A 50 -11.90 -1.81 5.49
N VAL A 51 -10.87 -2.66 5.50
CA VAL A 51 -9.58 -2.39 6.16
C VAL A 51 -8.44 -2.81 5.25
N THR A 52 -7.44 -1.94 5.13
CA THR A 52 -6.26 -2.20 4.30
C THR A 52 -4.99 -2.18 5.13
N TYR A 53 -4.12 -3.16 4.87
CA TYR A 53 -2.77 -3.25 5.40
C TYR A 53 -1.77 -3.21 4.25
N VAL A 54 -0.75 -2.36 4.35
CA VAL A 54 0.41 -2.38 3.46
C VAL A 54 1.56 -3.07 4.18
N LEU A 55 2.13 -4.06 3.50
CA LEU A 55 3.25 -4.86 4.00
C LEU A 55 4.54 -4.37 3.36
N CYS A 56 5.54 -4.00 4.17
CA CYS A 56 6.87 -3.70 3.68
C CYS A 56 7.95 -3.91 4.74
N ASP A 57 9.18 -4.16 4.27
CA ASP A 57 10.36 -4.03 5.11
C ASP A 57 10.78 -2.56 5.26
N HIS A 58 11.64 -2.30 6.24
CA HIS A 58 12.14 -0.97 6.55
C HIS A 58 12.90 -0.33 5.39
N THR A 59 13.42 -1.14 4.45
CA THR A 59 14.16 -0.64 3.28
C THR A 59 13.26 0.07 2.27
N LYS A 60 11.93 0.02 2.42
CA LYS A 60 10.98 0.71 1.53
C LYS A 60 10.64 2.12 1.99
N PHE A 61 10.87 2.48 3.24
CA PHE A 61 10.63 3.83 3.74
C PHE A 61 11.57 4.85 3.08
N GLY A 62 11.05 6.04 2.78
CA GLY A 62 11.77 7.11 2.08
C GLY A 62 11.99 6.86 0.58
N LYS A 63 11.57 5.71 0.05
CA LYS A 63 11.71 5.39 -1.38
C LYS A 63 10.45 5.74 -2.16
N VAL A 64 10.66 6.15 -3.41
CA VAL A 64 9.61 6.46 -4.37
C VAL A 64 9.85 5.63 -5.62
N SER A 65 8.88 4.79 -5.97
CA SER A 65 8.83 4.10 -7.27
C SER A 65 8.04 4.92 -8.29
N ALA A 66 8.08 4.50 -9.56
CA ALA A 66 7.56 5.29 -10.68
C ALA A 66 6.07 5.68 -10.57
N VAL A 67 5.25 4.86 -9.92
CA VAL A 67 3.80 5.05 -9.88
C VAL A 67 3.31 5.05 -8.44
N SER A 68 2.52 6.06 -8.07
CA SER A 68 1.83 6.13 -6.78
C SER A 68 0.45 5.48 -6.91
N PHE A 69 0.07 4.61 -5.97
CA PHE A 69 -1.22 3.92 -6.02
C PHE A 69 -2.17 4.29 -4.88
N SER A 70 -1.66 4.85 -3.78
CA SER A 70 -2.51 5.24 -2.65
C SER A 70 -1.75 6.14 -1.66
N PRO A 71 -2.39 7.13 -1.00
CA PRO A 71 -1.77 7.89 0.08
C PRO A 71 -1.52 7.03 1.32
N VAL A 72 -0.51 7.37 2.13
CA VAL A 72 -0.17 6.60 3.34
C VAL A 72 -1.31 6.49 4.35
N ALA A 73 -2.20 7.49 4.40
CA ALA A 73 -3.34 7.54 5.31
C ALA A 73 -4.46 6.53 4.96
N ALA A 74 -4.45 5.94 3.76
CA ALA A 74 -5.49 5.01 3.32
C ALA A 74 -5.30 3.56 3.80
N ALA A 75 -4.16 3.25 4.44
CA ALA A 75 -3.85 1.91 4.91
C ALA A 75 -2.94 1.91 6.14
N CYS A 76 -3.11 0.92 7.01
CA CYS A 76 -2.16 0.66 8.09
C CYS A 76 -0.89 0.01 7.54
N ILE A 77 0.28 0.35 8.07
CA ILE A 77 1.55 -0.24 7.64
C ILE A 77 1.94 -1.35 8.61
N ILE A 78 2.31 -2.52 8.10
CA ILE A 78 2.93 -3.60 8.86
C ILE A 78 4.36 -3.77 8.34
N CYS A 79 5.33 -3.65 9.24
CA CYS A 79 6.75 -3.70 8.89
C CYS A 79 7.61 -4.33 9.99
N ASP A 80 8.88 -4.59 9.68
CA ASP A 80 9.88 -5.03 10.64
C ASP A 80 10.41 -3.88 11.52
N LYS A 81 10.56 -2.68 10.96
CA LYS A 81 11.03 -1.49 11.68
C LYS A 81 10.60 -0.18 10.99
N CYS A 82 10.24 0.85 11.75
CA CYS A 82 9.94 2.19 11.23
C CYS A 82 10.50 3.30 12.13
N ASP A 83 11.50 4.04 11.65
CA ASP A 83 12.09 5.19 12.37
C ASP A 83 11.45 6.54 11.97
N ASP A 84 10.49 6.54 11.04
CA ASP A 84 9.90 7.76 10.48
C ASP A 84 8.68 8.23 11.29
N GLU A 85 8.90 9.21 12.16
CA GLU A 85 7.87 9.81 13.01
C GLU A 85 6.79 10.57 12.21
N GLN A 86 7.13 11.11 11.03
CA GLN A 86 6.15 11.78 10.18
C GLN A 86 5.16 10.77 9.61
N LEU A 87 5.64 9.60 9.18
CA LEU A 87 4.76 8.51 8.73
C LEU A 87 3.87 7.98 9.85
N LYS A 88 4.42 7.78 11.05
CA LYS A 88 3.64 7.36 12.24
C LYS A 88 2.53 8.33 12.61
N SER A 89 2.71 9.63 12.31
CA SER A 89 1.68 10.64 12.55
C SER A 89 0.51 10.58 11.56
N LYS A 90 0.72 10.03 10.35
CA LYS A 90 -0.28 10.02 9.26
C LYS A 90 -1.02 8.70 9.13
N THR A 91 -0.45 7.62 9.65
CA THR A 91 -1.08 6.30 9.60
C THR A 91 -0.63 5.42 10.76
N VAL A 92 -1.40 4.37 11.02
CA VAL A 92 -1.05 3.36 12.01
C VAL A 92 0.10 2.52 11.46
N VAL A 93 1.21 2.47 12.18
CA VAL A 93 2.35 1.62 11.88
C VAL A 93 2.46 0.53 12.94
N LYS A 94 2.46 -0.72 12.50
CA LYS A 94 2.63 -1.90 13.34
C LYS A 94 3.95 -2.58 13.02
N GLU A 95 4.89 -2.48 13.94
CA GLU A 95 6.13 -3.25 13.89
C GLU A 95 5.88 -4.69 14.39
N VAL A 96 6.42 -5.65 13.65
CA VAL A 96 6.32 -7.09 13.95
C VAL A 96 7.71 -7.70 13.92
N THR A 97 8.11 -8.29 15.03
CA THR A 97 9.31 -9.13 15.16
C THR A 97 8.94 -10.59 14.93
N ALA A 98 9.80 -11.30 14.21
CA ALA A 98 9.69 -12.75 14.01
C ALA A 98 10.12 -13.53 15.26
#